data_AF-A0A4V1QV69-F1
#
_entry.id   AF-A0A4V1QV69-F1
#
_cell.length_a   1.000
_cell.length_b   1.000
_cell.length_c   1.000
_cell.angle_alpha   90.00
_cell.angle_beta   90.00
_cell.angle_gamma   90.00
#
_symmetry.space_group_name_H-M   'P 1'
#
loop_
_entity.id
_entity.type
_entity.pdbx_description
1 polymer ?
#
loop_
_entity_poly.entity_id
_entity_poly.type
_entity_poly.pdbx_seq_one_letter_code
_entity_poly.pdbx_strand_id
1 'polypeptide(L)'
;METEKVEIVLDEREFSALMQLVFLGNYVANSIRDEDHKIREYQALDEKLTRLEYEIYQKISGEEAEFNELADLWDNTIDAVDEYLKDFEKDVFRERLARVITWSNYPILPNDEESLKKHWAAETEYIKLIKEKGIKFVQITAPKIDDRLNIDREWGI
;
A
#
# COMPACT_ATOMS: atom_id res chain seq x y z
N MET A 1 15.67 -15.13 -29.29
CA MET A 1 14.80 -16.07 -28.56
C MET A 1 13.38 -15.78 -28.98
N GLU A 2 12.69 -16.76 -29.57
CA GLU A 2 11.25 -16.65 -29.78
C GLU A 2 10.60 -16.59 -28.39
N THR A 3 9.77 -15.58 -28.17
CA THR A 3 9.02 -15.42 -26.92
C THR A 3 7.87 -16.42 -26.98
N GLU A 4 7.85 -17.40 -26.07
CA GLU A 4 6.69 -18.26 -25.92
C GLU A 4 5.49 -17.39 -25.54
N LYS A 5 4.42 -17.47 -26.33
CA LYS A 5 3.17 -16.75 -26.08
C LYS A 5 2.26 -17.64 -25.25
N VAL A 6 1.76 -17.10 -24.14
CA VAL A 6 0.71 -17.71 -23.32
C VAL A 6 -0.62 -17.07 -23.72
N GLU A 7 -1.62 -17.91 -24.02
CA GLU A 7 -3.00 -17.47 -24.26
C GLU A 7 -3.84 -17.76 -23.02
N ILE A 8 -4.56 -16.74 -22.54
CA ILE A 8 -5.46 -16.82 -21.40
C ILE A 8 -6.81 -16.32 -21.87
N VAL A 9 -7.85 -17.14 -21.69
CA VAL A 9 -9.24 -16.77 -21.99
C VAL A 9 -9.91 -16.38 -20.68
N LEU A 10 -10.44 -15.16 -20.64
CA LEU A 10 -11.11 -14.58 -19.47
C LEU A 10 -12.46 -14.02 -19.89
N ASP A 11 -13.46 -14.13 -19.02
CA ASP A 11 -14.64 -13.29 -19.12
C ASP A 11 -14.36 -11.85 -18.61
N GLU A 12 -15.34 -10.95 -18.76
CA GLU A 12 -15.22 -9.55 -18.36
C GLU A 12 -14.97 -9.37 -16.85
N ARG A 13 -15.56 -10.22 -16.02
CA ARG A 13 -15.37 -10.16 -14.55
C ARG A 13 -14.01 -10.67 -14.15
N GLU A 14 -13.56 -11.77 -14.75
CA GLU A 14 -12.23 -12.32 -14.53
C GLU A 14 -11.14 -11.35 -15.00
N PHE A 15 -11.36 -10.68 -16.13
CA PHE A 15 -10.47 -9.64 -16.63
C PHE A 15 -10.41 -8.42 -15.70
N SER A 16 -11.56 -7.93 -15.22
CA SER A 16 -11.61 -6.84 -14.24
C SER A 16 -10.91 -7.22 -12.93
N ALA A 17 -11.07 -8.46 -12.45
CA ALA A 17 -10.35 -8.94 -11.27
C ALA A 17 -8.83 -9.01 -11.50
N LEU A 18 -8.39 -9.43 -12.70
CA LEU A 18 -6.98 -9.43 -13.08
C LEU A 18 -6.40 -8.01 -13.10
N MET A 19 -7.12 -7.03 -13.65
CA MET A 19 -6.75 -5.61 -13.64
C MET A 19 -6.48 -5.13 -12.22
N GLN A 20 -7.43 -5.35 -11.30
CA GLN A 20 -7.30 -4.97 -9.90
C GLN A 20 -6.06 -5.61 -9.24
N LEU A 21 -5.79 -6.90 -9.50
CA LEU A 21 -4.63 -7.60 -8.95
C LEU A 21 -3.30 -7.08 -9.49
N VAL A 22 -3.22 -6.81 -10.79
CA VAL A 22 -2.02 -6.24 -11.42
C VAL A 22 -1.77 -4.83 -10.92
N PHE A 23 -2.81 -4.00 -10.84
CA PHE A 23 -2.73 -2.66 -10.28
C PHE A 23 -2.23 -2.69 -8.84
N LEU A 24 -2.83 -3.52 -7.96
CA LEU A 24 -2.39 -3.65 -6.57
C LEU A 24 -0.94 -4.12 -6.47
N GLY A 25 -0.53 -5.09 -7.29
CA GLY A 25 0.85 -5.55 -7.34
C GLY A 25 1.82 -4.45 -7.77
N ASN A 26 1.46 -3.70 -8.81
CA ASN A 26 2.23 -2.55 -9.29
C ASN A 26 2.33 -1.47 -8.21
N TYR A 27 1.22 -1.10 -7.57
CA TYR A 27 1.18 -0.11 -6.49
C TYR A 27 2.05 -0.54 -5.30
N VAL A 28 1.84 -1.73 -4.74
CA VAL A 28 2.59 -2.20 -3.56
C VAL A 28 4.08 -2.30 -3.84
N ALA A 29 4.47 -2.73 -5.04
CA ALA A 29 5.86 -2.77 -5.43
C ALA A 29 6.40 -1.34 -5.67
N ASN A 30 5.81 -0.56 -6.55
CA ASN A 30 6.46 0.65 -7.05
C ASN A 30 6.23 1.91 -6.18
N SER A 31 5.19 1.97 -5.33
CA SER A 31 4.89 3.17 -4.53
C SER A 31 5.90 3.49 -3.43
N ILE A 32 6.75 2.52 -3.04
CA ILE A 32 7.81 2.72 -2.03
C ILE A 32 9.19 2.98 -2.65
N ARG A 33 9.28 3.07 -3.98
CA ARG A 33 10.54 3.18 -4.72
C ARG A 33 10.64 4.56 -5.37
N ASP A 34 11.86 5.09 -5.42
CA ASP A 34 12.18 6.25 -6.24
C ASP A 34 12.00 5.91 -7.73
N GLU A 35 11.77 6.93 -8.56
CA GLU A 35 11.40 6.78 -9.97
C GLU A 35 12.40 5.93 -10.77
N ASP A 36 13.70 6.11 -10.52
CA ASP A 36 14.79 5.38 -11.17
C ASP A 36 14.92 3.92 -10.71
N HIS A 37 14.26 3.55 -9.61
CA HIS A 37 14.26 2.22 -9.01
C HIS A 37 12.95 1.46 -9.20
N LYS A 38 11.96 2.05 -9.88
CA LYS A 38 10.69 1.38 -10.19
C LYS A 38 10.91 0.17 -11.10
N ILE A 39 10.14 -0.89 -10.84
CA ILE A 39 10.11 -2.11 -11.63
C ILE A 39 9.26 -1.84 -12.87
N ARG A 40 9.92 -1.59 -14.01
CA ARG A 40 9.27 -1.18 -15.26
C ARG A 40 8.35 -2.24 -15.84
N GLU A 41 8.64 -3.51 -15.59
CA GLU A 41 7.84 -4.64 -16.05
C GLU A 41 6.42 -4.60 -15.48
N TYR A 42 6.25 -4.13 -14.24
CA TYR A 42 4.93 -4.00 -13.63
C TYR A 42 4.16 -2.81 -14.19
N GLN A 43 4.83 -1.68 -14.41
CA GLN A 43 4.21 -0.51 -15.06
C GLN A 43 3.78 -0.83 -16.49
N ALA A 44 4.62 -1.53 -17.25
CA ALA A 44 4.32 -1.91 -18.63
C ALA A 44 3.18 -2.93 -18.71
N LEU A 45 3.07 -3.85 -17.74
CA LEU A 45 1.95 -4.79 -17.69
C LEU A 45 0.64 -4.08 -17.33
N ASP A 46 0.66 -3.19 -16.34
CA ASP A 46 -0.48 -2.36 -15.92
C ASP A 46 -1.00 -1.50 -17.09
N GLU A 47 -0.12 -0.77 -17.77
CA GLU A 47 -0.47 0.03 -18.95
C GLU A 47 -1.03 -0.85 -20.07
N LYS A 48 -0.39 -1.98 -20.37
CA LYS A 48 -0.83 -2.90 -21.42
C LYS A 48 -2.25 -3.41 -21.17
N LEU A 49 -2.56 -3.81 -19.94
CA LEU A 49 -3.90 -4.31 -19.62
C LEU A 49 -4.93 -3.18 -19.61
N THR A 50 -4.57 -1.97 -19.16
CA THR A 50 -5.45 -0.79 -19.24
C THR A 50 -5.80 -0.45 -20.69
N ARG A 51 -4.82 -0.51 -21.61
CA ARG A 51 -5.08 -0.34 -23.05
C ARG A 51 -5.99 -1.44 -23.60
N LEU A 52 -5.79 -2.69 -23.17
CA LEU A 52 -6.67 -3.79 -23.57
C LEU A 52 -8.10 -3.59 -23.03
N GLU A 53 -8.25 -3.06 -21.82
CA GLU A 53 -9.55 -2.68 -21.25
C GLU A 53 -10.25 -1.62 -22.10
N TYR A 54 -9.51 -0.58 -22.50
CA TYR A 54 -10.01 0.42 -23.44
C TYR A 54 -10.48 -0.21 -24.76
N GLU A 55 -9.69 -1.13 -25.34
CA GLU A 55 -10.06 -1.86 -26.56
C GLU A 55 -11.38 -2.62 -26.42
N ILE A 56 -11.54 -3.29 -25.29
CA ILE A 56 -12.73 -4.08 -25.00
C ILE A 56 -13.96 -3.18 -24.89
N TYR A 57 -13.88 -2.03 -24.22
CA TYR A 57 -15.04 -1.15 -24.02
C TYR A 57 -15.35 -0.25 -25.22
N GLN A 58 -14.33 0.37 -25.82
CA GLN A 58 -14.52 1.34 -26.90
C GLN A 58 -14.58 0.69 -28.29
N LYS A 59 -14.18 -0.58 -28.42
CA LYS A 59 -14.12 -1.30 -29.71
C LYS A 59 -13.19 -0.64 -30.74
N ILE A 60 -12.20 0.11 -30.26
CA ILE A 60 -11.14 0.78 -31.03
C ILE A 60 -9.79 0.32 -30.44
N SER A 61 -8.69 0.38 -31.19
CA SER A 61 -7.38 -0.01 -30.65
C SER A 61 -6.97 0.85 -29.44
N GLY A 62 -6.35 0.25 -28.45
CA GLY A 62 -5.90 0.88 -27.21
C GLY A 62 -4.64 1.70 -27.41
N GLU A 63 -3.98 1.56 -28.55
CA GLU A 63 -2.94 2.49 -29.02
C GLU A 63 -3.53 3.85 -29.41
N GLU A 64 -4.83 3.92 -29.74
CA GLU A 64 -5.54 5.16 -30.05
C GLU A 64 -6.08 5.86 -28.79
N ALA A 65 -6.00 5.22 -27.62
CA ALA A 65 -6.48 5.78 -26.36
C ALA A 65 -5.68 7.04 -25.98
N GLU A 66 -6.40 8.12 -25.71
CA GLU A 66 -5.79 9.34 -25.18
C GLU A 66 -5.39 9.15 -23.71
N PHE A 67 -4.40 9.92 -23.25
CA PHE A 67 -3.86 9.76 -21.89
C PHE A 67 -4.92 9.98 -20.79
N ASN A 68 -5.84 10.93 -21.00
CA ASN A 68 -6.97 11.17 -20.10
C ASN A 68 -7.95 9.99 -20.06
N GLU A 69 -8.21 9.32 -21.19
CA GLU A 69 -9.11 8.16 -21.22
C GLU A 69 -8.51 6.96 -20.49
N LEU A 70 -7.20 6.75 -20.63
CA LEU A 70 -6.48 5.75 -19.84
C LEU A 70 -6.45 6.12 -18.35
N ALA A 71 -6.30 7.39 -18.02
CA ALA A 71 -6.35 7.87 -16.64
C ALA A 71 -7.74 7.62 -16.02
N ASP A 72 -8.83 7.84 -16.76
CA ASP A 72 -10.20 7.56 -16.27
C ASP A 72 -10.40 6.07 -15.97
N LEU A 73 -9.86 5.17 -16.80
CA LEU A 73 -9.89 3.71 -16.52
C LEU A 73 -9.06 3.35 -15.29
N TRP A 74 -7.92 4.01 -15.13
CA TRP A 74 -7.05 3.82 -13.98
C TRP A 74 -7.72 4.27 -12.68
N ASP A 75 -8.38 5.43 -12.70
CA ASP A 75 -9.15 5.96 -11.57
C ASP A 75 -10.28 4.99 -11.18
N ASN A 76 -11.00 4.41 -12.15
CA ASN A 76 -12.00 3.38 -11.86
C ASN A 76 -11.40 2.13 -11.18
N THR A 77 -10.20 1.71 -11.63
CA THR A 77 -9.49 0.58 -11.01
C THR A 77 -9.05 0.90 -9.60
N ILE A 78 -8.54 2.11 -9.36
CA ILE A 78 -8.17 2.62 -8.04
C ILE A 78 -9.39 2.64 -7.13
N ASP A 79 -10.50 3.25 -7.57
CA ASP A 79 -11.73 3.35 -6.79
C ASP A 79 -12.26 1.97 -6.39
N ALA A 80 -12.13 0.96 -7.26
CA ALA A 80 -12.53 -0.40 -6.97
C ALA A 80 -11.69 -1.09 -5.87
N VAL A 81 -10.43 -0.68 -5.69
CA VAL A 81 -9.51 -1.31 -4.72
C VAL A 81 -9.18 -0.42 -3.52
N ASP A 82 -9.50 0.86 -3.57
CA ASP A 82 -9.08 1.88 -2.60
C ASP A 82 -9.55 1.58 -1.17
N GLU A 83 -10.79 1.10 -1.00
CA GLU A 83 -11.29 0.71 0.32
C GLU A 83 -10.48 -0.45 0.92
N TYR A 84 -10.21 -1.49 0.12
CA TYR A 84 -9.40 -2.64 0.56
C TYR A 84 -7.97 -2.22 0.87
N LEU A 85 -7.39 -1.34 0.04
CA LEU A 85 -6.05 -0.82 0.24
C LEU A 85 -5.95 0.00 1.53
N LYS A 86 -6.90 0.92 1.75
CA LYS A 86 -6.99 1.71 2.98
C LYS A 86 -7.11 0.85 4.22
N ASP A 87 -7.92 -0.19 4.17
CA ASP A 87 -8.11 -1.07 5.32
C ASP A 87 -6.88 -1.95 5.58
N PHE A 88 -6.23 -2.45 4.53
CA PHE A 88 -4.96 -3.14 4.63
C PHE A 88 -3.85 -2.25 5.21
N GLU A 89 -3.68 -1.03 4.69
CA GLU A 89 -2.69 -0.06 5.17
C GLU A 89 -2.91 0.29 6.64
N LYS A 90 -4.17 0.52 7.05
CA LYS A 90 -4.52 0.74 8.46
C LYS A 90 -4.12 -0.45 9.32
N ASP A 91 -4.38 -1.68 8.88
CA ASP A 91 -4.06 -2.87 9.66
C ASP A 91 -2.55 -3.08 9.81
N VAL A 92 -1.82 -2.98 8.69
CA VAL A 92 -0.34 -3.05 8.68
C VAL A 92 0.27 -1.96 9.56
N PHE A 93 -0.25 -0.73 9.50
CA PHE A 93 0.19 0.36 10.36
C PHE A 93 -0.03 0.03 11.84
N ARG A 94 -1.21 -0.46 12.22
CA ARG A 94 -1.55 -0.81 13.60
C ARG A 94 -0.65 -1.91 14.14
N GLU A 95 -0.35 -2.92 13.33
CA GLU A 95 0.57 -4.01 13.72
C GLU A 95 2.00 -3.52 13.90
N ARG A 96 2.50 -2.69 12.98
CA ARG A 96 3.83 -2.07 13.12
C ARG A 96 3.91 -1.20 14.37
N LEU A 97 2.86 -0.42 14.64
CA LEU A 97 2.78 0.41 15.84
C LEU A 97 2.82 -0.43 17.12
N ALA A 98 2.05 -1.53 17.17
CA ALA A 98 2.08 -2.46 18.30
C ALA A 98 3.48 -3.03 18.54
N ARG A 99 4.18 -3.43 17.48
CA ARG A 99 5.57 -3.92 17.55
C ARG A 99 6.52 -2.87 18.12
N VAL A 100 6.47 -1.64 17.63
CA VAL A 100 7.35 -0.56 18.10
C VAL A 100 7.15 -0.30 19.60
N ILE A 101 5.90 -0.26 20.06
CA ILE A 101 5.57 -0.07 21.49
C ILE A 101 6.08 -1.25 22.31
N THR A 102 5.88 -2.48 21.82
CA THR A 102 6.29 -3.70 22.51
C THR A 102 7.81 -3.74 22.68
N TRP A 103 8.57 -3.46 21.63
CA TRP A 103 10.03 -3.40 21.69
C TRP A 103 10.55 -2.35 22.67
N SER A 104 9.85 -1.23 22.80
CA SER A 104 10.22 -0.14 23.70
C SER A 104 9.96 -0.48 25.18
N ASN A 105 8.82 -1.13 25.47
CA ASN A 105 8.37 -1.38 26.85
C ASN A 105 8.75 -2.78 27.38
N TYR A 106 8.90 -3.76 26.49
CA TYR A 106 9.17 -5.16 26.82
C TYR A 106 10.31 -5.70 25.93
N PRO A 107 11.54 -5.16 26.03
CA PRO A 107 12.64 -5.60 25.19
C PRO A 107 12.99 -7.08 25.44
N ILE A 108 13.35 -7.80 24.39
CA ILE A 108 13.86 -9.18 24.49
C ILE A 108 15.32 -9.10 24.94
N LEU A 109 15.63 -9.68 26.11
CA LEU A 109 16.98 -9.73 26.65
C LEU A 109 17.71 -10.98 26.13
N PRO A 110 19.02 -10.90 25.84
CA PRO A 110 19.80 -12.05 25.38
C PRO A 110 19.75 -13.20 26.39
N ASN A 111 19.49 -14.42 25.91
CA ASN A 111 19.42 -15.65 26.70
C ASN A 111 18.36 -15.65 27.82
N ASP A 112 17.32 -14.82 27.72
CA ASP A 112 16.22 -14.77 28.69
C ASP A 112 14.89 -15.18 28.02
N GLU A 113 14.52 -16.46 28.21
CA GLU A 113 13.25 -17.00 27.73
C GLU A 113 12.02 -16.32 28.34
N GLU A 114 12.13 -15.78 29.56
CA GLU A 114 11.01 -15.11 30.22
C GLU A 114 10.74 -13.76 29.57
N SER A 115 11.79 -13.01 29.21
CA SER A 115 11.66 -11.77 28.44
C SER A 115 11.01 -12.01 27.07
N LEU A 116 11.36 -13.12 26.40
CA LEU A 116 10.80 -13.50 25.10
C LEU A 116 9.30 -13.79 25.21
N LYS A 117 8.89 -14.58 26.22
CA LYS A 117 7.47 -14.88 26.47
C LYS A 117 6.67 -13.62 26.81
N LYS A 118 7.23 -12.73 27.64
CA LYS A 118 6.61 -11.44 28.00
C LYS A 118 6.45 -10.54 26.78
N HIS A 119 7.46 -10.47 25.91
CA HIS A 119 7.41 -9.68 24.69
C HIS A 119 6.27 -10.13 23.78
N TRP A 120 6.18 -11.43 23.46
CA TRP A 120 5.14 -11.94 22.56
C TRP A 120 3.73 -11.81 23.15
N ALA A 121 3.58 -12.00 24.46
CA ALA A 121 2.31 -11.76 25.14
C ALA A 121 1.92 -10.27 25.06
N ALA A 122 2.86 -9.35 25.28
CA ALA A 122 2.62 -7.92 25.19
C ALA A 122 2.29 -7.47 23.76
N GLU A 123 3.01 -7.96 22.73
CA GLU A 123 2.71 -7.65 21.32
C GLU A 123 1.27 -8.04 20.97
N THR A 124 0.86 -9.26 21.34
CA THR A 124 -0.49 -9.78 21.09
C THR A 124 -1.55 -8.87 21.73
N GLU A 125 -1.34 -8.45 22.98
CA GLU A 125 -2.29 -7.57 23.67
C GLU A 125 -2.30 -6.14 23.12
N TYR A 126 -1.15 -5.59 22.72
CA TYR A 126 -1.09 -4.29 22.06
C TYR A 126 -1.80 -4.29 20.72
N ILE A 127 -1.65 -5.35 19.91
CA ILE A 127 -2.38 -5.48 18.64
C ILE A 127 -3.89 -5.44 18.90
N LYS A 128 -4.40 -6.25 19.84
CA LYS A 128 -5.83 -6.25 20.19
C LYS A 128 -6.31 -4.87 20.65
N LEU A 129 -5.60 -4.27 21.60
CA LEU A 129 -5.96 -2.96 22.15
C LEU A 129 -6.00 -1.87 21.09
N ILE A 130 -5.04 -1.85 20.16
CA ILE A 130 -4.97 -0.87 19.08
C ILE A 130 -6.08 -1.11 18.04
N LYS A 131 -6.40 -2.37 17.71
CA LYS A 131 -7.51 -2.69 16.80
C LYS A 131 -8.87 -2.31 17.41
N GLU A 132 -9.08 -2.56 18.70
CA GLU A 132 -10.34 -2.26 19.40
C GLU A 132 -10.54 -0.77 19.72
N LYS A 133 -9.51 -0.09 20.22
CA LYS A 133 -9.61 1.28 20.77
C LYS A 133 -9.05 2.35 19.84
N GLY A 134 -8.35 1.96 18.78
CA GLY A 134 -7.70 2.86 17.85
C GLY A 134 -6.45 3.57 18.41
N ILE A 135 -5.86 4.44 17.59
CA ILE A 135 -4.58 5.13 17.86
C ILE A 135 -4.68 6.08 19.06
N LYS A 136 -5.88 6.49 19.49
CA LYS A 136 -6.09 7.32 20.68
C LYS A 136 -5.54 6.70 21.97
N PHE A 137 -5.39 5.37 22.01
CA PHE A 137 -4.75 4.65 23.11
C PHE A 137 -3.21 4.78 23.08
N VAL A 138 -2.64 5.03 21.91
CA VAL A 138 -1.21 5.18 21.68
C VAL A 138 -0.84 6.65 21.81
N GLN A 139 -0.95 7.19 23.01
CA GLN A 139 -0.16 8.36 23.36
C GLN A 139 1.29 7.88 23.54
N ILE A 140 2.00 7.72 22.42
CA ILE A 140 3.46 7.81 22.45
C ILE A 140 3.72 9.21 22.99
N THR A 141 4.35 9.30 24.15
CA THR A 141 5.04 10.52 24.58
C THR A 141 6.13 10.83 23.55
N ALA A 142 5.71 11.35 22.39
CA ALA A 142 6.56 12.08 21.50
C ALA A 142 6.92 13.36 22.26
N PRO A 143 8.20 13.68 22.48
CA PRO A 143 8.57 14.93 23.11
C PRO A 143 7.95 16.07 22.29
N LYS A 144 7.36 17.04 22.98
CA LYS A 144 6.83 18.25 22.35
C LYS A 144 7.92 18.85 21.47
N ILE A 145 7.61 19.03 20.20
CA ILE A 145 8.54 19.59 19.21
C ILE A 145 8.29 21.09 19.03
N ASP A 146 7.78 21.74 20.08
CA ASP A 146 7.49 23.18 20.13
C ASP A 146 8.76 23.98 19.72
N ASP A 147 9.95 23.49 20.09
CA ASP A 147 11.25 24.11 19.76
C ASP A 147 11.67 23.97 18.27
N ARG A 148 10.96 23.17 17.46
CA ARG A 148 11.22 23.03 16.00
C ARG A 148 10.15 23.66 15.12
N LEU A 149 9.07 24.19 15.70
CA LEU A 149 8.09 24.98 14.97
C LEU A 149 8.59 26.42 14.91
N ASN A 150 9.40 26.75 13.90
CA ASN A 150 9.76 28.13 13.61
C ASN A 150 8.64 28.81 12.81
N ILE A 151 7.55 29.17 13.50
CA ILE A 151 6.35 29.78 12.91
C ILE A 151 6.63 31.21 12.39
N ASP A 152 7.74 31.82 12.80
CA ASP A 152 8.14 33.17 12.35
C ASP A 152 8.77 33.20 10.95
N ARG A 153 8.95 32.05 10.28
CA ARG A 153 9.51 32.03 8.91
C ARG A 153 8.47 32.14 7.79
N GLU A 154 7.18 31.95 8.08
CA GLU A 154 6.12 32.00 7.05
C GLU A 154 5.25 33.26 7.10
N TRP A 155 5.32 34.09 8.16
CA TRP A 155 4.51 35.32 8.27
C TRP A 155 5.27 36.51 8.89
N GLY A 156 6.58 36.60 8.65
CA GLY A 156 7.41 37.77 8.98
C GLY A 156 7.52 38.74 7.80
N ILE A 157 7.16 40.00 8.07
CA ILE A 157 7.27 41.23 7.25
C ILE A 157 8.58 41.31 6.45
#